data_AF-A0A2D3T537-F1
#
_entry.id   AF-A0A2D3T537-F1
#
_cell.length_a   1.000
_cell.length_b   1.000
_cell.length_c   1.000
_cell.angle_alpha   90.00
_cell.angle_beta   90.00
_cell.angle_gamma   90.00
#
_symmetry.space_group_name_H-M   'P 1'
#
loop_
_entity.id
_entity.type
_entity.pdbx_description
1 polymer ?
#
loop_
_entity_poly.entity_id
_entity_poly.type
_entity_poly.pdbx_seq_one_letter_code
_entity_poly.pdbx_strand_id
1 'polypeptide(L)'
;MDGSKSYILRLKSISKQSNKLLLQDNAGNTSALSINKIDSHYRLFKVQEIELREGDSVQSTGVFGQNIQAGKTFTVAELKKGNFLFADKIIMEDEHGKKASFTPKVDRKAC
;
A
#
# COMPACT_ATOMS: atom_id res chain seq x y z
N MET A 1 20.62 6.01 10.23
CA MET A 1 20.16 5.42 8.96
C MET A 1 19.04 6.31 8.44
N ASP A 2 19.35 7.10 7.42
CA ASP A 2 18.44 8.07 6.83
C ASP A 2 17.30 7.32 6.13
N GLY A 3 16.10 7.40 6.71
CA GLY A 3 14.91 6.75 6.18
C GLY A 3 14.41 7.54 4.98
N SER A 4 14.83 7.15 3.78
CA SER A 4 14.37 7.73 2.53
C SER A 4 12.84 7.81 2.51
N LYS A 5 12.30 9.02 2.61
CA LYS A 5 10.85 9.25 2.59
C LYS A 5 10.33 8.93 1.19
N SER A 6 9.57 7.85 1.08
CA SER A 6 8.83 7.53 -0.14
C SER A 6 7.56 8.38 -0.22
N TYR A 7 7.40 9.11 -1.31
CA TYR A 7 6.20 9.92 -1.59
C TYR A 7 5.25 9.13 -2.49
N ILE A 8 4.01 8.96 -2.04
CA ILE A 8 2.96 8.33 -2.85
C ILE A 8 2.24 9.42 -3.63
N LEU A 9 2.24 9.31 -4.95
CA LEU A 9 1.55 10.22 -5.87
C LEU A 9 0.57 9.42 -6.74
N ARG A 10 -0.60 9.99 -6.99
CA ARG A 10 -1.62 9.41 -7.88
C ARG A 10 -1.41 9.89 -9.31
N LEU A 11 -1.42 8.98 -10.27
CA LEU A 11 -1.39 9.33 -11.68
C LEU A 11 -2.76 9.86 -12.11
N LYS A 12 -2.84 11.14 -12.49
CA LYS A 12 -4.08 11.81 -12.94
C LYS A 12 -4.26 11.69 -14.45
N SER A 13 -3.20 11.90 -15.23
CA SER A 13 -3.25 11.77 -16.68
C SER A 13 -1.87 11.55 -17.30
N ILE A 14 -1.85 11.13 -18.56
CA ILE A 14 -0.65 10.92 -19.37
C ILE A 14 -0.73 11.83 -20.61
N SER A 15 0.20 12.76 -20.74
CA SER A 15 0.32 13.60 -21.95
C SER A 15 1.28 12.94 -22.93
N LYS A 16 0.73 12.35 -24.00
CA LYS A 16 1.55 11.77 -25.09
C LYS A 16 2.34 12.83 -25.85
N GLN A 17 1.74 14.01 -26.05
CA GLN A 17 2.35 15.12 -26.80
C GLN A 17 3.59 15.67 -26.10
N SER A 18 3.55 15.82 -24.78
CA SER A 18 4.66 16.40 -23.99
C SER A 18 5.51 15.36 -23.26
N ASN A 19 5.21 14.07 -23.43
CA ASN A 19 5.88 12.94 -22.77
C ASN A 19 5.97 13.10 -21.23
N LYS A 20 4.84 13.49 -20.61
CA LYS A 20 4.74 13.81 -19.17
C LYS A 20 3.58 13.07 -18.50
N LEU A 21 3.81 12.69 -17.25
CA LEU A 21 2.79 12.22 -16.31
C LEU A 21 2.32 13.41 -15.46
N LEU A 22 1.00 13.59 -15.34
CA LEU A 22 0.43 14.50 -14.35
C LEU A 22 0.17 13.73 -13.07
N LEU A 23 0.86 14.11 -12.00
CA LEU A 23 0.81 13.46 -10.70
C LEU A 23 0.06 14.34 -9.70
N GLN A 24 -0.68 13.74 -8.78
CA GLN A 24 -1.40 14.42 -7.72
C GLN A 24 -0.96 13.90 -6.34
N ASP A 25 -0.69 14.80 -5.41
CA ASP A 25 -0.41 14.43 -4.01
C ASP A 25 -1.70 14.26 -3.18
N ASN A 26 -1.56 13.91 -1.90
CA ASN A 26 -2.71 13.73 -1.01
C ASN A 26 -3.41 15.04 -0.63
N ALA A 27 -2.77 16.20 -0.81
CA ALA A 27 -3.37 17.52 -0.59
C ALA A 27 -4.12 18.03 -1.84
N GLY A 28 -4.03 17.31 -2.96
CA GLY A 28 -4.68 17.66 -4.22
C GLY A 28 -3.81 18.48 -5.17
N ASN A 29 -2.58 18.84 -4.77
CA ASN A 29 -1.67 19.60 -5.63
C ASN A 29 -1.19 18.73 -6.78
N THR A 30 -1.03 19.35 -7.96
CA THR A 30 -0.59 18.65 -9.15
C THR A 30 0.83 19.04 -9.56
N SER A 31 1.60 18.06 -10.01
CA SER A 31 2.95 18.27 -10.56
C SER A 31 3.12 17.45 -11.85
N ALA A 32 4.00 17.91 -12.74
CA ALA A 32 4.29 17.21 -13.98
C ALA A 32 5.66 16.51 -13.89
N LEU A 33 5.68 15.20 -14.13
CA LEU A 33 6.90 14.40 -14.22
C LEU A 33 7.18 14.03 -15.67
N SER A 34 8.35 14.37 -16.18
CA SER A 34 8.77 13.92 -17.51
C SER A 34 9.10 12.44 -17.49
N ILE A 35 8.55 11.66 -18.43
CA ILE A 35 8.74 10.20 -18.47
C ILE A 35 10.24 9.85 -18.62
N ASN A 36 10.99 10.66 -19.36
CA ASN A 36 12.44 10.49 -19.53
C ASN A 36 13.27 10.72 -18.26
N LYS A 37 12.67 11.24 -17.17
CA LYS A 37 13.33 11.42 -15.87
C LYS A 37 13.02 10.28 -14.89
N ILE A 38 12.23 9.30 -15.31
CA ILE A 38 11.92 8.13 -14.49
C ILE A 38 13.14 7.21 -14.50
N ASP A 39 13.63 6.90 -13.31
CA ASP A 39 14.76 6.00 -13.08
C ASP A 39 14.38 4.87 -12.10
N SER A 40 15.39 4.13 -11.61
CA SER A 40 15.22 3.01 -10.68
C SER A 40 14.63 3.36 -9.32
N HIS A 41 14.55 4.66 -8.97
CA HIS A 41 13.99 5.13 -7.70
C HIS A 41 12.46 5.23 -7.74
N TYR A 42 11.85 5.16 -8.93
CA TYR A 42 10.40 5.14 -9.07
C TYR A 42 9.85 3.71 -9.00
N ARG A 43 8.63 3.61 -8.48
CA ARG A 43 7.83 2.37 -8.43
C ARG A 43 6.41 2.70 -8.87
N LEU A 44 5.85 1.86 -9.73
CA LEU A 44 4.47 1.96 -10.18
C LEU A 44 3.65 0.89 -9.46
N PHE A 45 2.53 1.30 -8.88
CA PHE A 45 1.61 0.41 -8.18
C PHE A 45 0.22 0.52 -8.79
N LYS A 46 -0.48 -0.61 -8.89
CA LYS A 46 -1.91 -0.68 -9.17
C LYS A 46 -2.63 -0.85 -7.84
N VAL A 47 -3.54 0.07 -7.51
CA VAL A 47 -4.43 -0.09 -6.36
C VAL A 47 -5.50 -1.12 -6.72
N GLN A 48 -5.70 -2.09 -5.84
CA GLN A 48 -6.73 -3.11 -5.98
C GLN A 48 -7.38 -3.31 -4.62
N GLU A 49 -8.71 -3.32 -4.61
CA GLU A 49 -9.48 -3.76 -3.47
C GLU A 49 -9.52 -5.28 -3.46
N ILE A 50 -9.28 -5.86 -2.29
CA ILE A 50 -9.36 -7.31 -2.07
C ILE A 50 -10.28 -7.55 -0.87
N GLU A 51 -11.16 -8.54 -1.00
CA GLU A 51 -11.91 -9.07 0.13
C GLU A 51 -11.02 -10.10 0.84
N LEU A 52 -10.98 -10.04 2.17
CA LEU A 52 -10.20 -10.96 3.00
C LEU A 52 -11.13 -11.69 3.95
N ARG A 53 -10.86 -12.97 4.15
CA ARG A 53 -11.54 -13.87 5.09
C ARG A 53 -10.50 -14.60 5.93
N GLU A 54 -10.91 -15.03 7.11
CA GLU A 54 -10.08 -15.91 7.94
C GLU A 54 -9.84 -17.22 7.18
N GLY A 55 -8.59 -17.68 7.20
CA GLY A 55 -8.11 -18.82 6.42
C GLY A 55 -7.54 -18.48 5.04
N ASP A 56 -7.73 -17.25 4.54
CA ASP A 56 -7.18 -16.86 3.23
C ASP A 56 -5.64 -16.84 3.24
N SER A 57 -5.04 -17.31 2.15
CA SER A 57 -3.60 -17.21 1.92
C SER A 57 -3.27 -15.94 1.14
N VAL A 58 -2.36 -15.13 1.68
CA VAL A 58 -1.93 -13.86 1.08
C VAL A 58 -0.41 -13.79 1.01
N GLN A 59 0.11 -13.12 -0.03
CA GLN A 59 1.54 -12.91 -0.21
C GLN A 59 1.89 -11.42 -0.16
N SER A 60 2.95 -11.08 0.58
CA SER A 60 3.50 -9.72 0.57
C SER A 60 4.22 -9.41 -0.73
N THR A 61 3.90 -8.28 -1.37
CA THR A 61 4.57 -7.82 -2.60
C THR A 61 5.64 -6.75 -2.34
N GLY A 62 5.77 -6.31 -1.09
CA GLY A 62 6.72 -5.29 -0.66
C GLY A 62 6.99 -5.38 0.84
N VAL A 63 7.87 -4.51 1.33
CA VAL A 63 8.12 -4.36 2.76
C VAL A 63 7.05 -3.46 3.37
N PHE A 64 6.34 -3.91 4.40
CA PHE A 64 5.37 -3.09 5.11
C PHE A 64 5.28 -3.43 6.61
N GLY A 65 4.83 -2.46 7.41
CA GLY A 65 4.92 -2.57 8.87
C GLY A 65 6.37 -2.62 9.36
N GLN A 66 6.60 -3.12 10.57
CA GLN A 66 7.95 -3.19 11.14
C GLN A 66 8.74 -4.44 10.72
N ASN A 67 8.08 -5.54 10.29
CA ASN A 67 8.72 -6.85 10.16
C ASN A 67 8.25 -7.73 8.99
N ILE A 68 7.43 -7.22 8.06
CA ILE A 68 6.96 -8.03 6.92
C ILE A 68 7.85 -7.75 5.71
N GLN A 69 8.68 -8.73 5.36
CA GLN A 69 9.49 -8.71 4.13
C GLN A 69 8.63 -9.04 2.91
N ALA A 70 9.09 -8.65 1.72
CA ALA A 70 8.46 -9.04 0.45
C ALA A 70 8.59 -10.55 0.18
N GLY A 71 7.64 -11.12 -0.55
CA GLY A 71 7.61 -12.52 -0.97
C GLY A 71 7.18 -13.51 0.12
N LYS A 72 6.81 -13.03 1.31
CA LYS A 72 6.37 -13.87 2.43
C LYS A 72 4.88 -14.20 2.28
N THR A 73 4.55 -15.46 2.49
CA THR A 73 3.18 -15.97 2.51
C THR A 73 2.68 -16.01 3.94
N PHE A 74 1.43 -15.60 4.13
CA PHE A 74 0.74 -15.65 5.40
C PHE A 74 -0.67 -16.21 5.22
N THR A 75 -1.20 -16.78 6.29
CA THR A 75 -2.62 -17.10 6.41
C THR A 75 -3.29 -16.02 7.25
N VAL A 76 -4.43 -15.51 6.81
CA VAL A 76 -5.25 -14.59 7.58
C VAL A 76 -5.82 -15.35 8.78
N ALA A 77 -5.36 -15.02 9.98
CA ALA A 77 -5.72 -15.72 11.20
C ALA A 77 -6.97 -15.12 11.84
N GLU A 78 -7.03 -13.79 11.96
CA GLU A 78 -8.15 -13.09 12.62
C GLU A 78 -8.39 -11.73 11.96
N LEU A 79 -9.67 -11.38 11.76
CA LEU A 79 -10.10 -10.05 11.33
C LEU A 79 -10.76 -9.30 12.50
N LYS A 80 -10.00 -8.41 13.15
CA LYS A 80 -10.48 -7.63 14.30
C LYS A 80 -11.08 -6.32 13.85
N LYS A 81 -12.40 -6.21 13.98
CA LYS A 81 -13.09 -4.92 13.86
C LYS A 81 -12.71 -4.03 15.05
N GLY A 82 -12.28 -2.83 14.74
CA GLY A 82 -11.98 -1.79 15.70
C GLY A 82 -13.22 -1.24 16.39
N ASN A 83 -13.01 -0.25 17.25
CA ASN A 83 -14.06 0.50 17.90
C ASN A 83 -13.68 2.00 17.93
N PHE A 84 -14.39 2.81 18.69
CA PHE A 84 -14.13 4.26 18.77
C PHE A 84 -12.67 4.61 19.16
N LEU A 85 -11.99 3.74 19.90
CA LEU A 85 -10.62 3.97 20.39
C LEU A 85 -9.54 3.23 19.59
N PHE A 86 -9.93 2.25 18.76
CA PHE A 86 -8.97 1.37 18.08
C PHE A 86 -9.36 1.16 16.62
N ALA A 87 -8.40 1.27 15.72
CA ALA A 87 -8.60 0.96 14.31
C ALA A 87 -8.77 -0.55 14.08
N ASP A 88 -9.38 -0.91 12.95
CA ASP A 88 -9.43 -2.29 12.47
C ASP A 88 -8.01 -2.88 12.37
N LYS A 89 -7.90 -4.19 12.60
CA LYS A 89 -6.65 -4.94 12.48
C LYS A 89 -6.87 -6.27 11.78
N ILE A 90 -5.92 -6.58 10.91
CA ILE A 90 -5.79 -7.90 10.30
C ILE A 90 -4.62 -8.58 10.97
N ILE A 91 -4.86 -9.76 11.54
CA ILE A 91 -3.84 -10.64 12.11
C ILE A 91 -3.56 -11.74 11.09
N MET A 92 -2.29 -11.94 10.79
CA MET A 92 -1.84 -12.97 9.86
C MET A 92 -0.75 -13.81 10.53
N GLU A 93 -0.63 -15.05 10.11
CA GLU A 93 0.33 -16.01 10.66
C GLU A 93 1.15 -16.61 9.51
N ASP A 94 2.47 -16.72 9.70
CA ASP A 94 3.33 -17.43 8.75
C ASP A 94 3.33 -18.95 9.00
N GLU A 95 4.05 -19.69 8.15
CA GLU A 95 4.16 -21.15 8.25
C GLU A 95 4.80 -21.66 9.56
N HIS A 96 5.45 -20.78 10.33
CA HIS A 96 6.08 -21.09 11.60
C HIS A 96 5.26 -20.64 12.81
N GLY A 97 4.02 -20.19 12.61
CA GLY A 97 3.14 -19.73 13.68
C GLY A 97 3.44 -18.30 14.14
N LYS A 98 4.32 -17.57 13.46
CA LYS A 98 4.66 -16.19 13.84
C LYS A 98 3.58 -15.23 13.36
N LYS A 99 3.00 -14.51 14.31
CA LYS A 99 1.95 -13.53 14.03
C LYS A 99 2.52 -12.20 13.56
N ALA A 100 1.90 -11.63 12.53
CA ALA A 100 2.05 -10.26 12.09
C ALA A 100 0.69 -9.57 12.11
N SER A 101 0.67 -8.24 12.28
CA SER A 101 -0.57 -7.48 12.20
C SER A 101 -0.38 -6.20 11.41
N PHE A 102 -1.42 -5.79 10.70
CA PHE A 102 -1.47 -4.47 10.08
C PHE A 102 -2.86 -3.87 10.19
N THR A 103 -2.91 -2.54 10.21
CA THR A 103 -4.16 -1.78 10.14
C THR A 103 -4.44 -1.48 8.67
N PRO A 104 -5.55 -1.96 8.10
CA PRO A 104 -5.91 -1.63 6.74
C PRO A 104 -6.14 -0.11 6.65
N LYS A 105 -5.70 0.49 5.54
CA LYS A 105 -6.09 1.86 5.22
C LYS A 105 -7.54 1.81 4.75
N VAL A 106 -8.47 2.05 5.67
CA VAL A 106 -9.86 2.28 5.31
C VAL A 106 -9.88 3.59 4.54
N ASP A 107 -10.22 3.55 3.24
CA ASP A 107 -10.48 4.77 2.49
C ASP A 107 -11.74 5.37 3.13
N ARG A 108 -11.56 6.44 3.93
CA ARG A 108 -12.68 7.15 4.57
C ARG A 108 -13.42 7.96 3.51
N LYS A 109 -14.12 7.26 2.62
CA LYS A 109 -15.24 7.78 1.87
C LYS A 109 -16.46 6.95 2.24
N ALA A 110 -17.01 7.21 3.41
CA ALA A 110 -18.33 6.77 3.77
C ALA A 110 -18.98 7.87 4.64
N CYS A 111 -20.06 8.42 4.08
CA CYS A 111 -20.98 9.45 4.59
C CYS A 111 -20.51 10.91 4.52
#